data_AF-A0A929SM41-F1
#
_entry.id   AF-A0A929SM41-F1
#
_cell.length_a   1.000
_cell.length_b   1.000
_cell.length_c   1.000
_cell.angle_alpha   90.00
_cell.angle_beta   90.00
_cell.angle_gamma   90.00
#
_symmetry.space_group_name_H-M   'P 1'
#
loop_
_entity.id
_entity.type
_entity.pdbx_description
1 polymer ?
#
loop_
_entity_poly.entity_id
_entity_poly.type
_entity_poly.pdbx_seq_one_letter_code
_entity_poly.pdbx_strand_id
1 'polypeptide(L)'
;MDRVEQAINDVKNGKMVVMVDDEDRENEGDLVFAATFSDTQKVNFAITHAKGVLCLALNEEIAKRLELNLMVDKNTSCHETAFTVTIDAKNTTTGVSAYERDVTIRLAADPMSKPQDFVRPGHIFPLIAKKGGVLSRTGHTEGSVDLCKLAGLTQAAVICEIVKEDGNMARRPDLEEFCEK
;
A
#
# COMPACT_ATOMS: atom_id res chain seq x y z
N MET A 1 -10.74 -11.68 17.50
CA MET A 1 -10.86 -12.21 16.12
C MET A 1 -11.78 -11.33 15.29
N ASP A 2 -12.88 -10.85 15.87
CA ASP A 2 -13.90 -10.03 15.20
C ASP A 2 -13.36 -8.85 14.38
N ARG A 3 -12.37 -8.11 14.90
CA ARG A 3 -11.74 -6.98 14.17
C ARG A 3 -11.05 -7.40 12.87
N VAL A 4 -10.38 -8.56 12.86
CA VAL A 4 -9.67 -9.06 11.69
C VAL A 4 -10.67 -9.57 10.66
N GLU A 5 -11.69 -10.31 11.09
CA GLU A 5 -12.76 -10.77 10.20
C GLU A 5 -13.54 -9.62 9.58
N GLN A 6 -13.84 -8.58 10.37
CA GLN A 6 -14.43 -7.33 9.89
C GLN A 6 -13.54 -6.68 8.82
N ALA A 7 -12.25 -6.49 9.10
CA ALA A 7 -11.32 -5.88 8.15
C ALA A 7 -11.21 -6.68 6.83
N ILE A 8 -11.16 -8.02 6.92
CA ILE A 8 -11.17 -8.88 5.72
C ILE A 8 -12.45 -8.68 4.90
N ASN A 9 -13.62 -8.64 5.56
CA ASN A 9 -14.89 -8.41 4.88
C ASN A 9 -14.99 -7.00 4.28
N ASP A 10 -14.51 -5.98 4.98
CA ASP A 10 -14.53 -4.60 4.49
C ASP A 10 -13.59 -4.43 3.28
N VAL A 11 -12.38 -4.98 3.33
CA VAL A 11 -11.45 -5.00 2.19
C VAL A 11 -12.03 -5.77 1.01
N LYS A 12 -12.65 -6.94 1.26
CA LYS A 12 -13.34 -7.73 0.23
C LYS A 12 -14.45 -6.95 -0.49
N ASN A 13 -15.10 -6.04 0.22
CA ASN A 13 -16.15 -5.18 -0.30
C ASN A 13 -15.63 -3.82 -0.81
N GLY A 14 -14.31 -3.66 -0.95
CA GLY A 14 -13.69 -2.45 -1.51
C GLY A 14 -13.67 -1.24 -0.59
N LYS A 15 -13.85 -1.43 0.72
CA LYS A 15 -13.68 -0.36 1.71
C LYS A 15 -12.21 -0.16 2.07
N MET A 16 -11.90 1.05 2.53
CA MET A 16 -10.62 1.35 3.17
C MET A 16 -10.67 0.95 4.65
N VAL A 17 -9.55 0.54 5.21
CA VAL A 17 -9.39 0.20 6.63
C VAL A 17 -8.14 0.88 7.17
N VAL A 18 -8.09 1.12 8.48
CA VAL A 18 -6.87 1.55 9.16
C VAL A 18 -6.21 0.33 9.80
N MET A 19 -4.94 0.11 9.49
CA MET A 19 -4.10 -0.90 10.13
C MET A 19 -3.15 -0.21 11.09
N VAL A 20 -2.98 -0.76 12.28
CA VAL A 20 -2.06 -0.25 13.30
C VAL A 20 -1.07 -1.36 13.61
N ASP A 21 0.22 -1.05 13.62
CA ASP A 21 1.26 -1.99 14.03
C ASP A 21 1.50 -1.96 15.54
N ASP A 22 2.49 -2.73 15.99
CA ASP A 22 2.80 -2.87 17.41
C ASP A 22 3.37 -1.56 18.00
N GLU A 23 3.06 -1.27 19.27
CA GLU A 23 3.55 -0.06 19.97
C GLU A 23 5.08 -0.04 20.07
N ASP A 24 5.71 -1.22 20.09
CA ASP A 24 7.16 -1.41 20.15
C ASP A 24 7.84 -1.41 18.75
N ARG A 25 7.07 -1.22 17.66
CA ARG A 25 7.58 -1.17 16.29
C ARG A 25 7.54 0.25 15.72
N GLU A 26 6.55 0.61 14.91
CA GLU A 26 6.39 1.99 14.39
C GLU A 26 5.39 2.78 15.26
N ASN A 27 4.45 2.08 15.90
CA ASN A 27 3.32 2.67 16.64
C ASN A 27 2.52 3.63 15.77
N GLU A 28 2.34 3.28 14.50
CA GLU A 28 1.75 4.09 13.44
C GLU A 28 0.51 3.43 12.87
N GLY A 29 -0.33 4.26 12.23
CA GLY A 29 -1.51 3.79 11.50
C GLY A 29 -1.38 4.07 10.01
N ASP A 30 -1.61 3.03 9.22
CA ASP A 30 -1.68 3.13 7.76
C ASP A 30 -3.14 3.04 7.30
N LEU A 31 -3.52 3.93 6.38
CA LEU A 31 -4.70 3.74 5.56
C LEU A 31 -4.41 2.65 4.52
N VAL A 32 -5.23 1.60 4.53
CA VAL A 32 -5.07 0.42 3.67
C VAL A 32 -6.30 0.20 2.81
N PHE A 33 -6.10 -0.09 1.51
CA PHE A 33 -7.16 -0.61 0.64
C PHE A 33 -6.62 -1.50 -0.46
N ALA A 34 -7.42 -2.48 -0.91
CA ALA A 34 -7.03 -3.38 -1.98
C ALA A 34 -6.84 -2.63 -3.30
N ALA A 35 -5.71 -2.85 -3.97
CA ALA A 35 -5.38 -2.19 -5.23
C ALA A 35 -6.38 -2.52 -6.35
N THR A 36 -7.01 -3.71 -6.30
CA THR A 36 -8.10 -4.13 -7.21
C THR A 36 -9.31 -3.18 -7.16
N PHE A 37 -9.56 -2.55 -6.01
CA PHE A 37 -10.66 -1.59 -5.82
C PHE A 37 -10.18 -0.15 -5.71
N SER A 38 -8.93 0.12 -6.11
CA SER A 38 -8.43 1.49 -6.20
C SER A 38 -9.30 2.30 -7.15
N ASP A 39 -9.50 3.56 -6.78
CA ASP A 39 -10.08 4.58 -7.65
C ASP A 39 -9.45 5.93 -7.33
N THR A 40 -9.72 6.92 -8.17
CA THR A 40 -9.20 8.28 -8.01
C THR A 40 -9.65 8.92 -6.68
N GLN A 41 -10.85 8.59 -6.17
CA GLN A 41 -11.37 9.17 -4.94
C GLN A 41 -10.61 8.64 -3.72
N LYS A 42 -10.37 7.33 -3.64
CA LYS A 42 -9.57 6.71 -2.57
C LYS A 42 -8.14 7.22 -2.58
N VAL A 43 -7.52 7.30 -3.77
CA VAL A 43 -6.16 7.85 -3.89
C VAL A 43 -6.13 9.32 -3.46
N ASN A 44 -7.10 10.13 -3.89
CA ASN A 44 -7.19 11.53 -3.48
C ASN A 44 -7.41 11.66 -1.97
N PHE A 45 -8.25 10.82 -1.39
CA PHE A 45 -8.48 10.77 0.05
C PHE A 45 -7.18 10.43 0.79
N ALA A 46 -6.44 9.40 0.36
CA ALA A 46 -5.17 9.00 0.96
C ALA A 46 -4.15 10.14 0.95
N ILE A 47 -3.94 10.80 -0.19
CA ILE A 47 -2.93 11.88 -0.28
C ILE A 47 -3.37 13.17 0.42
N THR A 48 -4.68 13.37 0.62
CA THR A 48 -5.22 14.57 1.29
C THR A 48 -5.26 14.39 2.81
N HIS A 49 -5.68 13.22 3.28
CA HIS A 49 -6.01 12.98 4.68
C HIS A 49 -4.99 12.10 5.41
N ALA A 50 -4.46 11.05 4.76
CA ALA A 50 -3.36 10.29 5.34
C ALA A 50 -2.03 11.03 5.15
N LYS A 51 -1.80 11.64 3.97
CA LYS A 51 -0.68 12.53 3.63
C LYS A 51 0.72 11.91 3.62
N GLY A 52 0.86 10.68 4.12
CA GLY A 52 2.10 9.90 4.05
C GLY A 52 2.53 9.54 2.63
N VAL A 53 3.46 8.60 2.55
CA VAL A 53 3.98 8.13 1.27
C VAL A 53 3.04 7.06 0.72
N LEU A 54 2.37 7.38 -0.39
CA LEU A 54 1.46 6.44 -1.05
C LEU A 54 2.25 5.28 -1.66
N CYS A 55 2.24 4.14 -0.96
CA CYS A 55 2.95 2.93 -1.34
C CYS A 55 2.01 1.87 -1.91
N LEU A 56 2.57 0.97 -2.71
CA LEU A 56 1.87 -0.18 -3.27
C LEU A 56 2.52 -1.47 -2.76
N ALA A 57 1.94 -2.06 -1.72
CA ALA A 57 2.37 -3.35 -1.19
C ALA A 57 1.96 -4.48 -2.14
N LEU A 58 2.92 -5.30 -2.55
CA LEU A 58 2.76 -6.38 -3.53
C LEU A 58 3.35 -7.68 -2.98
N ASN A 59 2.78 -8.81 -3.36
CA ASN A 59 3.49 -10.08 -3.18
C ASN A 59 4.69 -10.20 -4.14
N GLU A 60 5.58 -11.15 -3.83
CA GLU A 60 6.79 -11.40 -4.61
C GLU A 60 6.50 -11.80 -6.07
N GLU A 61 5.38 -12.48 -6.33
CA GLU A 61 5.01 -12.93 -7.68
C GLU A 61 4.65 -11.78 -8.61
N ILE A 62 3.89 -10.79 -8.11
CA ILE A 62 3.57 -9.58 -8.87
C ILE A 62 4.84 -8.77 -9.11
N ALA A 63 5.68 -8.59 -8.09
CA ALA A 63 6.95 -7.87 -8.23
C ALA A 63 7.86 -8.51 -9.28
N LYS A 64 7.98 -9.85 -9.28
CA LYS A 64 8.72 -10.61 -10.30
C LYS A 64 8.12 -10.45 -11.70
N ARG A 65 6.80 -10.60 -11.83
CA ARG A 65 6.09 -10.47 -13.11
C ARG A 65 6.30 -9.10 -13.74
N LEU A 66 6.35 -8.05 -12.91
CA LEU A 66 6.50 -6.66 -13.34
C LEU A 66 7.96 -6.17 -13.37
N GLU A 67 8.93 -7.05 -13.12
CA GLU A 67 10.37 -6.74 -13.07
C GLU A 67 10.68 -5.56 -12.13
N LEU A 68 10.08 -5.58 -10.94
CA LEU A 68 10.27 -4.57 -9.90
C LEU A 68 11.46 -4.95 -9.02
N ASN A 69 12.65 -4.55 -9.44
CA ASN A 69 13.88 -4.76 -8.65
C ASN A 69 13.88 -3.88 -7.41
N LEU A 70 14.53 -4.35 -6.33
CA LEU A 70 14.76 -3.56 -5.13
C LEU A 70 15.47 -2.24 -5.47
N MET A 71 15.11 -1.17 -4.75
CA MET A 71 15.61 0.18 -5.00
C MET A 71 17.11 0.29 -4.73
N VAL A 72 17.63 -0.48 -3.77
CA VAL A 72 19.03 -0.45 -3.34
C VAL A 72 19.56 -1.86 -3.14
N ASP A 73 20.84 -2.08 -3.44
CA ASP A 73 21.50 -3.38 -3.28
C ASP A 73 21.68 -3.76 -1.80
N LYS A 74 21.92 -2.78 -0.93
CA LYS A 74 22.09 -2.95 0.52
C LYS A 74 21.12 -2.05 1.27
N ASN A 75 20.06 -2.65 1.82
CA ASN A 75 19.10 -1.93 2.65
C ASN A 75 19.67 -1.70 4.05
N THR A 76 19.67 -0.44 4.51
CA THR A 76 20.13 -0.03 5.85
C THR A 76 19.03 0.69 6.64
N SER A 77 17.78 0.61 6.21
CA SER A 77 16.64 1.15 6.95
C SER A 77 16.37 0.33 8.21
N CYS A 78 15.85 0.98 9.25
CA CYS A 78 15.58 0.36 10.56
C CYS A 78 14.68 -0.88 10.48
N HIS A 79 13.71 -0.89 9.56
CA HIS A 79 12.74 -1.98 9.39
C HIS A 79 12.93 -2.77 8.10
N GLU A 80 14.05 -2.56 7.41
CA GLU A 80 14.40 -3.19 6.13
C GLU A 80 13.25 -3.16 5.11
N THR A 81 12.54 -2.03 5.04
CA THR A 81 11.37 -1.86 4.17
C THR A 81 11.77 -2.09 2.71
N ALA A 82 11.11 -3.04 2.06
CA ALA A 82 11.52 -3.60 0.78
C ALA A 82 11.03 -2.77 -0.42
N PHE A 83 11.45 -1.50 -0.49
CA PHE A 83 11.17 -0.62 -1.62
C PHE A 83 11.76 -1.17 -2.92
N THR A 84 10.98 -1.10 -3.99
CA THR A 84 11.43 -1.33 -5.36
C THR A 84 11.75 0.01 -6.04
N VAL A 85 12.31 -0.06 -7.24
CA VAL A 85 12.28 1.08 -8.16
C VAL A 85 10.83 1.59 -8.31
N THR A 86 10.65 2.91 -8.29
CA THR A 86 9.32 3.53 -8.42
C THR A 86 8.78 3.41 -9.83
N ILE A 87 7.45 3.46 -9.96
CA ILE A 87 6.76 3.25 -11.24
C ILE A 87 5.66 4.27 -11.48
N ASP A 88 5.42 4.56 -12.75
CA ASP A 88 4.18 5.15 -13.27
C ASP A 88 3.68 4.32 -14.45
N ALA A 89 2.38 4.33 -14.70
CA ALA A 89 1.81 3.79 -15.93
C ALA A 89 2.36 4.55 -17.15
N LYS A 90 2.74 3.84 -18.20
CA LYS A 90 3.43 4.41 -19.36
C LYS A 90 2.63 5.49 -20.12
N ASN A 91 1.32 5.37 -20.12
CA ASN A 91 0.42 6.25 -20.88
C ASN A 91 -0.22 7.34 -20.01
N THR A 92 0.54 7.89 -19.06
CA THR A 92 0.17 9.05 -18.26
C THR A 92 0.94 10.29 -18.74
N THR A 93 0.61 11.47 -18.21
CA THR A 93 1.28 12.73 -18.54
C THR A 93 2.44 13.00 -17.59
N THR A 94 2.14 13.26 -16.32
CA THR A 94 3.12 13.57 -15.28
C THR A 94 3.21 12.47 -14.23
N GLY A 95 2.17 11.62 -14.12
CA GLY A 95 2.13 10.50 -13.19
C GLY A 95 1.66 10.83 -11.77
N VAL A 96 1.73 12.09 -11.34
CA VAL A 96 1.57 12.46 -9.91
C VAL A 96 0.13 12.76 -9.48
N SER A 97 -0.79 13.02 -10.40
CA SER A 97 -2.18 13.31 -10.02
C SER A 97 -2.84 12.09 -9.36
N ALA A 98 -3.88 12.29 -8.54
CA ALA A 98 -4.60 11.18 -7.93
C ALA A 98 -5.15 10.19 -8.97
N TYR A 99 -5.57 10.71 -10.12
CA TYR A 99 -6.02 9.90 -11.25
C TYR A 99 -4.90 9.05 -11.85
N GLU A 100 -3.74 9.66 -12.15
CA GLU A 100 -2.62 8.93 -12.77
C GLU A 100 -1.98 7.91 -11.81
N ARG A 101 -1.93 8.23 -10.51
CA ARG A 101 -1.54 7.29 -9.46
C ARG A 101 -2.52 6.11 -9.37
N ASP A 102 -3.83 6.35 -9.40
CA ASP A 102 -4.84 5.28 -9.46
C ASP A 102 -4.66 4.39 -10.71
N VAL A 103 -4.45 4.99 -11.89
CA VAL A 103 -4.19 4.23 -13.13
C VAL A 103 -3.00 3.29 -12.95
N THR A 104 -1.90 3.79 -12.37
CA THR A 104 -0.70 3.00 -12.10
C THR A 104 -0.98 1.85 -11.13
N ILE A 105 -1.69 2.13 -10.03
CA ILE A 105 -2.06 1.14 -9.00
C ILE A 105 -2.93 0.02 -9.60
N ARG A 106 -4.01 0.38 -10.31
CA ARG A 106 -4.91 -0.60 -10.93
C ARG A 106 -4.20 -1.43 -11.98
N LEU A 107 -3.31 -0.82 -12.78
CA LEU A 107 -2.54 -1.53 -13.79
C LEU A 107 -1.57 -2.54 -13.14
N ALA A 108 -0.95 -2.20 -12.01
CA ALA A 108 -0.07 -3.12 -11.29
C ALA A 108 -0.84 -4.31 -10.68
N ALA A 109 -2.09 -4.07 -10.24
CA ALA A 109 -3.00 -5.09 -9.72
C ALA A 109 -3.63 -5.98 -10.81
N ASP A 110 -3.61 -5.56 -12.07
CA ASP A 110 -4.10 -6.33 -13.21
C ASP A 110 -3.16 -7.53 -13.47
N PRO A 111 -3.65 -8.79 -13.45
CA PRO A 111 -2.82 -9.96 -13.76
C PRO A 111 -2.30 -9.99 -15.20
N MET A 112 -2.89 -9.22 -16.12
CA MET A 112 -2.50 -9.16 -17.52
C MET A 112 -1.42 -8.11 -17.82
N SER A 113 -1.10 -7.24 -16.86
CA SER A 113 -0.08 -6.21 -17.05
C SER A 113 1.32 -6.81 -17.21
N LYS A 114 2.19 -6.05 -17.87
CA LYS A 114 3.55 -6.44 -18.21
C LYS A 114 4.53 -5.35 -17.81
N PRO A 115 5.83 -5.67 -17.66
CA PRO A 115 6.85 -4.68 -17.31
C PRO A 115 6.86 -3.44 -18.23
N GLN A 116 6.51 -3.61 -19.51
CA GLN A 116 6.51 -2.55 -20.53
C GLN A 116 5.35 -1.57 -20.41
N ASP A 117 4.36 -1.88 -19.57
CA ASP A 117 3.23 -0.99 -19.27
C ASP A 117 3.61 0.11 -18.26
N PHE A 118 4.82 0.04 -17.71
CA PHE A 118 5.33 0.96 -16.68
C PHE A 118 6.62 1.63 -17.11
N VAL A 119 6.78 2.89 -16.70
CA VAL A 119 8.06 3.62 -16.72
C VAL A 119 8.70 3.55 -15.33
N ARG A 120 10.03 3.69 -15.29
CA ARG A 120 10.87 3.66 -14.07
C ARG A 120 11.95 4.75 -14.23
N PRO A 121 12.09 5.72 -13.30
CA PRO A 121 11.29 5.91 -12.08
C PRO A 121 9.87 6.44 -12.36
N GLY A 122 9.05 6.53 -11.31
CA GLY A 122 7.73 7.17 -11.29
C GLY A 122 7.31 7.61 -9.88
N HIS A 123 6.01 7.78 -9.63
CA HIS A 123 5.44 8.39 -8.43
C HIS A 123 4.68 7.43 -7.50
N ILE A 124 4.52 6.16 -7.90
CA ILE A 124 4.11 5.09 -7.00
C ILE A 124 5.34 4.36 -6.47
N PHE A 125 5.31 4.01 -5.19
CA PHE A 125 6.40 3.35 -4.46
C PHE A 125 6.01 1.90 -4.14
N PRO A 126 6.36 0.91 -4.98
CA PRO A 126 6.04 -0.46 -4.67
C PRO A 126 6.92 -1.02 -3.54
N LEU A 127 6.31 -1.88 -2.72
CA LEU A 127 6.91 -2.59 -1.60
C LEU A 127 6.68 -4.09 -1.77
N ILE A 128 7.71 -4.90 -1.55
CA ILE A 128 7.58 -6.36 -1.66
C ILE A 128 7.34 -6.98 -0.28
N ALA A 129 6.16 -7.55 -0.08
CA ALA A 129 5.84 -8.33 1.12
C ALA A 129 6.66 -9.63 1.17
N LYS A 130 7.13 -10.00 2.36
CA LYS A 130 7.78 -11.30 2.59
C LYS A 130 6.79 -12.44 2.35
N LYS A 131 7.25 -13.55 1.74
CA LYS A 131 6.43 -14.72 1.38
C LYS A 131 5.64 -15.33 2.55
N GLY A 132 6.16 -15.28 3.77
CA GLY A 132 5.47 -15.78 4.96
C GLY A 132 4.53 -14.76 5.63
N GLY A 133 4.33 -13.59 5.02
CA GLY A 133 3.39 -12.58 5.50
C GLY A 133 3.70 -12.08 6.91
N VAL A 134 2.66 -11.76 7.67
CA VAL A 134 2.78 -11.24 9.04
C VAL A 134 3.46 -12.21 10.01
N LEU A 135 3.46 -13.51 9.69
CA LEU A 135 4.17 -14.53 10.47
C LEU A 135 5.69 -14.49 10.27
N SER A 136 6.17 -13.84 9.20
CA SER A 136 7.61 -13.62 8.95
C SER A 136 8.06 -12.20 9.26
N ARG A 137 7.21 -11.19 9.01
CA ARG A 137 7.49 -9.78 9.32
C ARG A 137 6.18 -9.09 9.66
N THR A 138 6.08 -8.55 10.86
CA THR A 138 4.88 -7.86 11.39
C THR A 138 4.83 -6.39 10.93
N GLY A 139 4.85 -6.15 9.62
CA GLY A 139 4.77 -4.79 9.05
C GLY A 139 3.49 -4.55 8.25
N HIS A 140 3.18 -3.26 8.02
CA HIS A 140 2.02 -2.82 7.22
C HIS A 140 2.00 -3.42 5.81
N THR A 141 3.17 -3.59 5.19
CA THR A 141 3.31 -4.25 3.87
C THR A 141 2.76 -5.67 3.88
N GLU A 142 3.23 -6.51 4.83
CA GLU A 142 2.79 -7.89 4.94
C GLU A 142 1.33 -8.00 5.35
N GLY A 143 0.89 -7.22 6.34
CA GLY A 143 -0.50 -7.23 6.82
C GLY A 143 -1.48 -6.89 5.70
N SER A 144 -1.17 -5.91 4.88
CA SER A 144 -2.04 -5.46 3.79
C SER A 144 -2.15 -6.48 2.65
N VAL A 145 -1.03 -7.14 2.32
CA VAL A 145 -1.02 -8.23 1.35
C VAL A 145 -1.76 -9.46 1.88
N ASP A 146 -1.59 -9.80 3.16
CA ASP A 146 -2.31 -10.90 3.81
C ASP A 146 -3.81 -10.63 3.90
N LEU A 147 -4.24 -9.40 4.19
CA LEU A 147 -5.67 -9.02 4.14
C LEU A 147 -6.26 -9.26 2.74
N CYS A 148 -5.57 -8.82 1.69
CA CYS A 148 -6.03 -9.05 0.31
C CYS A 148 -6.09 -10.54 -0.03
N LYS A 149 -5.09 -11.31 0.40
CA LYS A 149 -5.06 -12.77 0.22
C LYS A 149 -6.25 -13.45 0.92
N LEU A 150 -6.51 -13.11 2.18
CA LEU A 150 -7.61 -13.66 2.97
C LEU A 150 -8.99 -13.23 2.44
N ALA A 151 -9.08 -12.04 1.85
CA ALA A 151 -10.27 -11.55 1.16
C ALA A 151 -10.52 -12.24 -0.21
N GLY A 152 -9.57 -13.03 -0.71
CA GLY A 152 -9.65 -13.67 -2.03
C GLY A 152 -9.40 -12.72 -3.21
N LEU A 153 -8.64 -11.65 -2.99
CA LEU A 153 -8.32 -10.63 -3.98
C LEU A 153 -6.89 -10.79 -4.52
N THR A 154 -6.54 -10.01 -5.54
CA THR A 154 -5.13 -9.84 -5.93
C THR A 154 -4.32 -9.41 -4.71
N GLN A 155 -3.17 -10.04 -4.50
CA GLN A 155 -2.26 -9.78 -3.38
C GLN A 155 -1.48 -8.46 -3.56
N ALA A 156 -2.23 -7.38 -3.73
CA ALA A 156 -1.76 -6.02 -3.95
C ALA A 156 -2.65 -5.03 -3.18
N ALA A 157 -2.04 -4.18 -2.37
CA ALA A 157 -2.73 -3.21 -1.54
C ALA A 157 -2.03 -1.85 -1.57
N VAL A 158 -2.80 -0.78 -1.51
CA VAL A 158 -2.29 0.56 -1.26
C VAL A 158 -2.18 0.75 0.24
N ILE A 159 -1.05 1.32 0.69
CA ILE A 159 -0.81 1.72 2.07
C ILE A 159 -0.32 3.17 2.09
N CYS A 160 -0.70 3.93 3.12
CA CYS A 160 -0.28 5.32 3.28
C CYS A 160 -0.32 5.66 4.77
N GLU A 161 0.82 6.06 5.33
CA GLU A 161 0.92 6.41 6.74
C GLU A 161 0.07 7.66 7.04
N ILE A 162 -0.59 7.68 8.20
CA ILE A 162 -1.47 8.79 8.59
C ILE A 162 -0.68 9.83 9.39
N VAL A 163 -0.52 11.00 8.78
CA VAL A 163 0.21 12.15 9.33
C VAL A 163 -0.79 13.23 9.75
N LYS A 164 -0.62 13.74 10.97
CA LYS A 164 -1.45 14.82 11.53
C LYS A 164 -1.15 16.17 10.85
N GLU A 165 -2.00 17.15 11.12
CA GLU A 165 -1.82 18.53 10.62
C GLU A 165 -0.53 19.20 11.10
N ASP A 166 -0.04 18.82 12.28
CA ASP A 166 1.21 19.34 12.84
C ASP A 166 2.47 18.67 12.25
N GLY A 167 2.28 17.72 11.32
CA GLY A 167 3.35 16.96 10.67
C GLY A 167 3.87 15.76 11.46
N ASN A 168 3.36 15.53 12.68
CA ASN A 168 3.69 14.33 13.44
C ASN A 168 2.80 13.15 13.02
N MET A 169 3.26 11.94 13.29
CA MET A 169 2.50 10.71 13.03
C MET A 169 1.26 10.63 13.94
N ALA A 170 0.15 10.15 13.37
CA ALA A 170 -1.06 9.87 14.10
C ALA A 170 -0.85 8.67 15.04
N ARG A 171 -1.40 8.76 16.26
CA ARG A 171 -1.45 7.67 17.23
C ARG A 171 -2.89 7.22 17.41
N ARG A 172 -3.09 6.15 18.17
CA ARG A 172 -4.38 5.48 18.31
C ARG A 172 -5.61 6.40 18.49
N PRO A 173 -5.61 7.43 19.37
CA PRO A 173 -6.74 8.34 19.47
C PRO A 173 -7.01 9.13 18.18
N ASP A 174 -5.96 9.61 17.52
CA ASP A 174 -6.05 10.33 16.24
C ASP A 174 -6.57 9.41 15.12
N LEU A 175 -6.22 8.12 15.16
CA LEU A 175 -6.65 7.11 14.19
C LEU A 175 -8.14 6.76 14.35
N GLU A 176 -8.65 6.74 15.58
CA GLU A 176 -10.07 6.57 15.84
C GLU A 176 -10.87 7.76 15.27
N GLU A 177 -10.39 9.00 15.46
CA GLU A 177 -10.98 10.19 14.83
C GLU A 177 -10.87 10.16 13.30
N PHE A 178 -9.77 9.62 12.75
CA PHE A 178 -9.59 9.49 11.32
C PHE A 178 -10.61 8.54 10.69
N CYS A 179 -10.99 7.46 11.38
CA CYS A 179 -11.94 6.45 10.88
C CYS A 179 -13.38 6.99 10.73
N GLU A 180 -13.71 8.12 11.35
CA GLU A 180 -15.02 8.77 11.25
C GLU A 180 -15.14 9.72 10.03
N LYS A 181 -14.07 9.91 9.26
CA LYS A 181 -14.03 10.74 8.04
C LYS A 181 -14.46 9.97 6.79
#